data_AF-A0A2E8JZM6-F1
#
_entry.id   AF-A0A2E8JZM6-F1
#
_cell.length_a   1.000
_cell.length_b   1.000
_cell.length_c   1.000
_cell.angle_alpha   90.00
_cell.angle_beta   90.00
_cell.angle_gamma   90.00
#
_symmetry.space_group_name_H-M   'P 1'
#
loop_
_entity.id
_entity.type
_entity.pdbx_description
1 polymer ?
#
loop_
_entity_poly.entity_id
_entity_poly.type
_entity_poly.pdbx_seq_one_letter_code
_entity_poly.pdbx_strand_id
1 'polypeptide(L)'
;MPTMRRIIDRLHHLVVGPRRYYLHRFRRIHGRDPILDPPIESFDKMAYLVLRSDLSSINHLADKHLVRDFVRSRLDESYLPPLHGVYDRFRDIDRSTLPRSFVIKCTHGCRWNQRVEDRDAVDWRALGRRFERWRRRDYSRIWNESTYRGLTGRIMIEPWLGGPEGDLHDIKIFVN
;
A
#
# COMPACT_ATOMS: atom_id res chain seq x y z
N MET A 1 20.01 -10.18 -5.10
CA MET A 1 19.61 -11.45 -4.47
C MET A 1 18.55 -11.18 -3.40
N PRO A 2 17.56 -12.06 -3.16
CA PRO A 2 16.70 -11.93 -1.99
C PRO A 2 17.56 -12.07 -0.73
N THR A 3 17.35 -11.23 0.28
CA THR A 3 18.02 -11.38 1.57
C THR A 3 17.60 -12.70 2.22
N MET A 4 18.49 -13.35 2.99
CA MET A 4 18.23 -14.63 3.69
C MET A 4 16.89 -14.62 4.45
N ARG A 5 16.58 -13.49 5.09
CA ARG A 5 15.32 -13.24 5.79
C ARG A 5 14.07 -13.39 4.89
N ARG A 6 14.12 -12.92 3.64
CA ARG A 6 13.02 -13.06 2.68
C ARG A 6 12.77 -14.50 2.25
N ILE A 7 13.82 -15.32 2.19
CA ILE A 7 13.72 -16.74 1.85
C ILE A 7 13.07 -17.48 3.02
N ILE A 8 13.56 -17.23 4.24
CA ILE A 8 13.00 -17.79 5.48
C ILE A 8 11.52 -17.41 5.64
N ASP A 9 11.16 -16.13 5.45
CA ASP A 9 9.76 -15.69 5.55
C ASP A 9 8.85 -16.39 4.53
N ARG A 10 9.35 -16.62 3.30
CA ARG A 10 8.60 -17.30 2.24
C ARG A 10 8.43 -18.79 2.53
N LEU A 11 9.47 -19.45 3.03
CA LEU A 11 9.42 -20.86 3.43
C LEU A 11 8.51 -21.05 4.64
N HIS A 12 8.61 -20.19 5.65
CA HIS A 12 7.73 -20.21 6.82
C HIS A 12 6.26 -20.06 6.41
N HIS A 13 5.92 -19.12 5.51
CA HIS A 13 4.56 -18.99 4.99
C HIS A 13 4.05 -20.27 4.29
N LEU A 14 4.88 -20.95 3.50
CA LEU A 14 4.50 -22.16 2.78
C LEU A 14 4.32 -23.38 3.69
N VAL A 15 5.18 -23.52 4.71
CA VAL A 15 5.18 -24.68 5.63
C VAL A 15 4.12 -24.53 6.72
N VAL A 16 3.95 -23.32 7.26
CA VAL A 16 3.13 -23.06 8.45
C VAL A 16 1.70 -22.65 8.07
N GLY A 17 1.49 -22.19 6.84
CA GLY A 17 0.21 -21.75 6.31
C GLY A 17 -0.14 -20.30 6.68
N PRO A 18 -1.00 -19.60 5.91
CA PRO A 18 -1.23 -18.16 6.03
C PRO A 18 -1.70 -17.73 7.42
N ARG A 19 -2.61 -18.51 8.01
CA ARG A 19 -3.18 -18.23 9.34
C ARG A 19 -2.12 -18.25 10.44
N ARG A 20 -1.36 -19.34 10.54
CA ARG A 20 -0.31 -19.47 11.58
C ARG A 20 0.86 -18.50 11.32
N TYR A 21 1.18 -18.25 10.06
CA TYR A 21 2.16 -17.22 9.68
C TYR A 21 1.74 -15.83 10.20
N TYR A 22 0.48 -15.45 10.02
CA TYR A 22 -0.07 -14.21 10.54
C TYR A 22 0.03 -14.13 12.07
N LEU A 23 -0.47 -15.15 12.78
CA LEU A 23 -0.41 -15.21 14.24
C LEU A 23 1.01 -15.10 14.80
N HIS A 24 1.97 -15.82 14.21
CA HIS A 24 3.37 -15.75 14.62
C HIS A 24 3.93 -14.32 14.50
N ARG A 25 3.64 -13.65 13.38
CA ARG A 25 4.07 -12.25 13.18
C ARG A 25 3.36 -11.28 14.11
N PHE A 26 2.06 -11.47 14.31
CA PHE A 26 1.28 -10.66 15.25
C PHE A 26 1.90 -10.73 16.64
N ARG A 27 2.14 -11.94 17.16
CA ARG A 27 2.77 -12.15 18.47
C ARG A 27 4.16 -11.51 18.57
N ARG A 28 4.97 -11.61 17.51
CA ARG A 28 6.31 -11.01 17.47
C ARG A 28 6.32 -9.47 17.47
N ILE A 29 5.23 -8.83 17.03
CA ILE A 29 5.10 -7.37 17.00
C ILE A 29 4.41 -6.84 18.26
N HIS A 30 3.37 -7.53 18.73
CA HIS A 30 2.49 -7.07 19.80
C HIS A 30 2.77 -7.74 21.15
N GLY A 31 3.67 -8.73 21.21
CA GLY A 31 4.02 -9.44 22.45
C GLY A 31 2.99 -10.44 22.96
N ARG A 32 1.83 -10.56 22.30
CA ARG A 32 0.73 -11.46 22.65
C ARG A 32 -0.05 -11.94 21.43
N ASP A 33 -0.91 -12.92 21.61
CA ASP A 33 -1.89 -13.31 20.59
C ASP A 33 -3.01 -12.27 20.44
N PRO A 34 -3.65 -12.19 19.27
CA PRO A 34 -4.79 -11.30 19.09
C PRO A 34 -6.00 -11.81 19.86
N ILE A 35 -6.72 -10.89 20.51
CA ILE A 35 -8.02 -11.18 21.12
C ILE A 35 -9.06 -10.98 20.02
N LEU A 36 -9.72 -12.05 19.58
CA LEU A 36 -10.60 -11.99 18.41
C LEU A 36 -12.08 -11.84 18.75
N ASP A 37 -12.47 -12.02 20.02
CA ASP A 37 -13.89 -12.15 20.38
C ASP A 37 -14.17 -11.73 21.84
N PRO A 38 -14.66 -10.50 22.07
CA PRO A 38 -14.64 -9.38 21.13
C PRO A 38 -13.20 -8.83 20.97
N PRO A 39 -12.84 -8.24 19.81
CA PRO A 39 -11.58 -7.51 19.69
C PRO A 39 -11.57 -6.30 20.63
N ILE A 40 -10.45 -6.11 21.34
CA ILE A 40 -10.30 -5.03 22.34
C ILE A 40 -9.54 -3.85 21.73
N GLU A 41 -8.39 -4.11 21.10
CA GLU A 41 -7.53 -3.08 20.52
C GLU A 41 -7.77 -2.91 19.02
N SER A 42 -7.36 -1.77 18.47
CA SER A 42 -7.44 -1.52 17.02
C SER A 42 -6.72 -2.59 16.19
N PHE A 43 -5.57 -3.08 16.66
CA PHE A 43 -4.82 -4.15 16.00
C PHE A 43 -5.45 -5.54 16.23
N ASP A 44 -6.19 -5.77 17.33
CA ASP A 44 -7.01 -6.96 17.49
C ASP A 44 -8.15 -6.99 16.48
N LYS A 45 -8.79 -5.83 16.24
CA LYS A 45 -9.81 -5.68 15.19
C LYS A 45 -9.22 -5.95 13.81
N MET A 46 -8.02 -5.46 13.50
CA MET A 46 -7.33 -5.79 12.25
C MET A 46 -7.04 -7.28 12.13
N ALA A 47 -6.59 -7.94 13.20
CA ALA A 47 -6.39 -9.38 13.22
C ALA A 47 -7.69 -10.17 13.01
N TYR A 48 -8.79 -9.71 13.61
CA TYR A 48 -10.12 -10.26 13.36
C TYR A 48 -10.47 -10.19 11.87
N LEU A 49 -10.34 -9.02 11.25
CA LEU A 49 -10.67 -8.83 9.83
C LEU A 49 -9.81 -9.72 8.92
N VAL A 50 -8.50 -9.81 9.20
CA VAL A 50 -7.59 -10.66 8.40
C VAL A 50 -7.88 -12.15 8.56
N LEU A 51 -8.24 -12.59 9.76
CA LEU A 51 -8.37 -14.02 10.09
C LEU A 51 -9.79 -14.57 9.90
N ARG A 52 -10.81 -13.72 9.99
CA ARG A 52 -12.23 -14.14 10.02
C ARG A 52 -13.10 -13.48 8.96
N SER A 53 -12.60 -12.53 8.16
CA SER A 53 -13.42 -11.80 7.18
C SER A 53 -12.87 -11.93 5.75
N ASP A 54 -13.79 -11.94 4.78
CA ASP A 54 -13.46 -11.69 3.38
C ASP A 54 -13.92 -10.28 2.99
N LEU A 55 -12.95 -9.41 2.72
CA LEU A 55 -13.17 -8.01 2.36
C LEU A 55 -12.95 -7.77 0.86
N SER A 56 -12.91 -8.83 0.04
CA SER A 56 -12.67 -8.71 -1.40
C SER A 56 -13.77 -7.92 -2.14
N SER A 57 -15.01 -7.93 -1.64
CA SER A 57 -16.12 -7.13 -2.19
C SER A 57 -15.90 -5.61 -2.10
N ILE A 58 -15.05 -5.16 -1.18
CA ILE A 58 -14.72 -3.74 -0.97
C ILE A 58 -13.25 -3.44 -1.34
N ASN A 59 -12.61 -4.29 -2.16
CA ASN A 59 -11.19 -4.11 -2.51
C ASN A 59 -10.88 -2.77 -3.19
N HIS A 60 -11.86 -2.18 -3.88
CA HIS A 60 -11.75 -0.85 -4.50
C HIS A 60 -11.41 0.25 -3.49
N LEU A 61 -11.74 0.09 -2.20
CA LEU A 61 -11.36 1.03 -1.14
C LEU A 61 -9.87 0.94 -0.75
N ALA A 62 -9.20 -0.19 -1.04
CA ALA A 62 -7.77 -0.36 -0.79
C ALA A 62 -6.88 0.09 -1.96
N ASP A 63 -7.45 0.20 -3.17
CA ASP A 63 -6.75 0.74 -4.34
C ASP A 63 -6.77 2.28 -4.29
N LYS A 64 -5.60 2.90 -4.23
CA LYS A 64 -5.46 4.37 -4.08
C LYS A 64 -6.01 5.18 -5.24
N HIS A 65 -6.22 4.55 -6.40
CA HIS A 65 -6.87 5.22 -7.52
C HIS A 65 -8.38 4.97 -7.53
N LEU A 66 -8.84 3.73 -7.34
CA LEU A 66 -10.28 3.42 -7.35
C LEU A 66 -11.03 4.06 -6.18
N VAL A 67 -10.39 4.19 -5.01
CA VAL A 67 -11.01 4.85 -3.84
C VAL A 67 -11.39 6.31 -4.12
N ARG A 68 -10.77 6.94 -5.13
CA ARG A 68 -11.08 8.32 -5.50
C ARG A 68 -12.52 8.48 -5.99
N ASP A 69 -13.06 7.49 -6.70
CA ASP A 69 -14.45 7.54 -7.17
C ASP A 69 -15.43 7.40 -5.99
N PHE A 70 -15.08 6.57 -5.01
CA PHE A 70 -15.82 6.49 -3.75
C PHE A 70 -15.84 7.84 -3.03
N VAL A 71 -14.70 8.54 -2.96
CA VAL A 71 -14.61 9.87 -2.34
C VAL A 71 -15.43 10.90 -3.13
N ARG A 72 -15.28 10.99 -4.46
CA ARG A 72 -16.02 11.95 -5.30
C ARG A 72 -17.53 11.79 -5.22
N SER A 73 -18.02 10.57 -5.01
CA SER A 73 -19.46 10.35 -4.85
C SER A 73 -20.05 10.84 -3.51
N ARG A 74 -19.20 11.28 -2.57
CA ARG A 74 -19.59 11.63 -1.19
C ARG A 74 -19.06 12.99 -0.73
N LEU A 75 -17.94 13.42 -1.27
CA LEU A 75 -17.21 14.61 -0.90
C LEU A 75 -16.79 15.36 -2.16
N ASP A 76 -16.49 16.64 -1.98
CA ASP A 76 -15.93 17.48 -3.03
C ASP A 76 -14.55 16.97 -3.48
N GLU A 77 -14.23 17.11 -4.77
CA GLU A 77 -12.95 16.64 -5.32
C GLU A 77 -11.73 17.38 -4.72
N SER A 78 -11.92 18.59 -4.16
CA SER A 78 -10.86 19.34 -3.47
C SER A 78 -10.25 18.61 -2.28
N TYR A 79 -10.93 17.60 -1.71
CA TYR A 79 -10.37 16.73 -0.66
C TYR A 79 -9.38 15.69 -1.21
N LEU A 80 -9.29 15.52 -2.53
CA LEU A 80 -8.35 14.62 -3.16
C LEU A 80 -7.13 15.39 -3.69
N PRO A 81 -5.90 14.91 -3.43
CA PRO A 81 -4.73 15.47 -4.10
C PRO A 81 -4.90 15.39 -5.62
N PRO A 82 -4.50 16.42 -6.39
CA PRO A 82 -4.52 16.32 -7.85
C PRO A 82 -3.55 15.23 -8.31
N LEU A 83 -3.76 14.70 -9.51
CA LEU A 83 -2.90 13.66 -10.07
C LEU A 83 -2.09 14.22 -11.24
N HIS A 84 -0.80 13.91 -11.26
CA HIS A 84 0.04 14.13 -12.44
C HIS A 84 -0.13 13.00 -13.47
N GLY A 85 -0.63 11.84 -13.05
CA GLY A 85 -1.01 10.76 -13.96
C GLY A 85 -1.19 9.41 -13.28
N VAL A 86 -1.79 8.50 -14.03
CA VAL A 86 -1.99 7.09 -13.66
C VAL A 86 -1.63 6.24 -14.85
N TYR A 87 -0.81 5.22 -14.61
CA TYR A 87 -0.13 4.47 -15.66
C TYR A 87 -0.19 2.97 -15.34
N ASP A 88 -0.44 2.16 -16.37
CA ASP A 88 -0.44 0.70 -16.24
C ASP A 88 0.96 0.12 -16.15
N ARG A 89 1.98 0.81 -16.70
CA ARG A 89 3.39 0.42 -16.62
C ARG A 89 4.28 1.63 -16.40
N PHE A 90 5.43 1.40 -15.77
CA PHE A 90 6.41 2.45 -15.49
C PHE A 90 6.99 3.06 -16.77
N ARG A 91 7.09 2.27 -17.84
CA ARG A 91 7.61 2.74 -19.13
C ARG A 91 6.67 3.72 -19.84
N ASP A 92 5.40 3.74 -19.45
CA ASP A 92 4.36 4.57 -20.08
C ASP A 92 4.37 6.00 -19.49
N ILE A 93 5.21 6.24 -18.47
CA ILE A 93 5.37 7.56 -17.84
C ILE A 93 6.21 8.46 -18.75
N ASP A 94 5.60 9.52 -19.28
CA ASP A 94 6.34 10.63 -19.88
C ASP A 94 6.96 11.47 -18.77
N ARG A 95 8.30 11.46 -18.71
CA ARG A 95 9.04 12.15 -17.66
C ARG A 95 9.06 13.66 -17.90
N SER A 96 8.96 14.10 -19.15
CA SER A 96 9.07 15.51 -19.50
C SER A 96 7.90 16.35 -18.96
N THR A 97 6.75 15.71 -18.73
CA THR A 97 5.53 16.34 -18.20
C THR A 97 5.46 16.38 -16.67
N LEU A 98 6.36 15.67 -15.98
CA LEU A 98 6.35 15.61 -14.52
C LEU A 98 6.97 16.87 -13.90
N PRO A 99 6.46 17.34 -12.75
CA PRO A 99 7.09 18.42 -11.99
C PRO A 99 8.46 18.00 -11.47
N ARG A 100 9.24 18.99 -10.97
CA ARG A 100 10.57 18.74 -10.40
C ARG A 100 10.52 17.76 -9.22
N SER A 101 9.50 17.83 -8.37
CA SER A 101 9.33 16.94 -7.23
C SER A 101 7.90 16.39 -7.17
N PHE A 102 7.76 15.13 -6.73
CA PHE A 102 6.47 14.44 -6.68
C PHE A 102 6.54 13.17 -5.81
N VAL A 103 5.39 12.55 -5.56
CA VAL A 103 5.30 11.22 -4.97
C VAL A 103 4.76 10.25 -6.01
N ILE A 104 5.47 9.14 -6.19
CA ILE A 104 5.06 8.03 -7.05
C ILE A 104 4.65 6.84 -6.18
N LYS A 105 3.52 6.20 -6.49
CA LYS A 105 2.91 5.12 -5.68
C LYS A 105 2.38 4.00 -6.56
N CYS A 106 2.46 2.75 -6.10
CA CYS A 106 1.59 1.69 -6.62
C CYS A 106 0.20 1.83 -5.98
N THR A 107 -0.85 1.62 -6.77
CA THR A 107 -2.22 1.81 -6.28
C THR A 107 -2.61 0.74 -5.26
N HIS A 108 -2.14 -0.50 -5.44
CA HIS A 108 -2.64 -1.72 -4.81
C HIS A 108 -1.75 -2.31 -3.70
N GLY A 109 -1.22 -1.47 -2.80
CA GLY A 109 -0.44 -1.98 -1.66
C GLY A 109 0.06 -0.91 -0.68
N CYS A 110 0.51 -1.31 0.49
CA CYS A 110 1.08 -0.39 1.49
C CYS A 110 2.59 -0.24 1.36
N ARG A 111 3.11 0.97 1.63
CA ARG A 111 4.54 1.36 1.54
C ARG A 111 5.18 1.18 0.15
N TRP A 112 4.40 0.87 -0.88
CA TRP A 112 4.87 0.85 -2.26
C TRP A 112 4.77 2.24 -2.85
N ASN A 113 5.55 3.15 -2.29
CA ASN A 113 5.63 4.54 -2.68
C ASN A 113 7.07 5.04 -2.54
N GLN A 114 7.37 6.14 -3.20
CA GLN A 114 8.64 6.83 -3.09
C GLN A 114 8.44 8.33 -3.35
N ARG A 115 9.11 9.14 -2.52
CA ARG A 115 9.27 10.58 -2.76
C ARG A 115 10.39 10.79 -3.78
N VAL A 116 10.14 11.60 -4.79
CA VAL A 116 11.13 12.04 -5.78
C VAL A 116 11.32 13.53 -5.54
N GLU A 117 12.49 13.88 -5.01
CA GLU A 117 12.82 15.27 -4.64
C GLU A 117 13.30 16.07 -5.86
N ASP A 118 14.00 15.39 -6.77
CA ASP A 118 14.43 15.96 -8.04
C ASP A 118 14.28 14.92 -9.16
N ARG A 119 13.36 15.21 -10.09
CA ARG A 119 13.04 14.44 -11.29
C ARG A 119 14.25 14.22 -12.19
N ASP A 120 15.16 15.19 -12.25
CA ASP A 120 16.30 15.19 -13.16
C ASP A 120 17.51 14.48 -12.53
N ALA A 121 17.57 14.42 -11.20
CA ALA A 121 18.63 13.71 -10.47
C ALA A 121 18.29 12.25 -10.11
N VAL A 122 17.03 11.82 -10.19
CA VAL A 122 16.64 10.47 -9.78
C VAL A 122 17.16 9.38 -10.72
N ASP A 123 17.61 8.26 -10.16
CA ASP A 123 17.89 7.05 -10.95
C ASP A 123 16.58 6.41 -11.44
N TRP A 124 16.14 6.84 -12.61
CA TRP A 124 14.96 6.34 -13.31
C TRP A 124 14.99 4.83 -13.57
N ARG A 125 16.18 4.25 -13.76
CA ARG A 125 16.31 2.80 -14.00
C ARG A 125 16.04 2.05 -12.69
N ALA A 126 16.62 2.48 -11.57
CA ALA A 126 16.36 1.88 -10.26
C ALA A 126 14.91 2.07 -9.82
N LEU A 127 14.35 3.27 -10.02
CA LEU A 127 12.96 3.59 -9.74
C LEU A 127 12.03 2.66 -10.53
N GLY A 128 12.25 2.54 -11.84
CA GLY A 128 11.43 1.67 -12.70
C GLY A 128 11.49 0.20 -12.31
N ARG A 129 12.69 -0.34 -12.03
CA ARG A 129 12.84 -1.72 -11.54
C ARG A 129 12.11 -1.96 -10.22
N ARG A 130 12.06 -0.96 -9.34
CA ARG A 130 11.37 -1.04 -8.04
C ARG A 130 9.86 -1.04 -8.25
N PHE A 131 9.34 -0.08 -9.00
CA PHE A 131 7.91 0.05 -9.25
C PHE A 131 7.35 -1.11 -10.05
N GLU A 132 8.02 -1.59 -11.09
CA GLU A 132 7.54 -2.78 -11.82
C GLU A 132 7.52 -4.04 -10.95
N ARG A 133 8.45 -4.16 -10.00
CA ARG A 133 8.45 -5.28 -9.05
C ARG A 133 7.28 -5.21 -8.08
N TRP A 134 6.96 -4.02 -7.57
CA TRP A 134 5.79 -3.82 -6.72
C TRP A 134 4.49 -3.99 -7.50
N ARG A 135 4.38 -3.38 -8.67
CA ARG A 135 3.25 -3.45 -9.57
C ARG A 135 2.78 -4.88 -9.85
N ARG A 136 3.72 -5.79 -10.10
CA ARG A 136 3.44 -7.20 -10.42
C ARG A 136 3.22 -8.09 -9.19
N ARG A 137 3.45 -7.57 -7.99
CA ARG A 137 3.34 -8.34 -6.77
C ARG A 137 1.92 -8.24 -6.23
N ASP A 138 1.38 -9.38 -5.82
CA ASP A 138 0.15 -9.46 -5.06
C ASP A 138 0.42 -9.05 -3.60
N TYR A 139 -0.11 -7.89 -3.20
CA TYR A 139 0.06 -7.35 -1.84
C TYR A 139 -0.72 -8.18 -0.80
N SER A 140 -1.87 -8.77 -1.17
CA SER A 140 -2.73 -9.52 -0.24
C SER A 140 -1.96 -10.64 0.48
N ARG A 141 -0.96 -11.22 -0.20
CA ARG A 141 -0.13 -12.33 0.31
C ARG A 141 0.91 -11.92 1.36
N ILE A 142 1.12 -10.62 1.64
CA ILE A 142 2.11 -10.17 2.63
C ILE A 142 1.62 -10.41 4.06
N TRP A 143 0.33 -10.16 4.30
CA TRP A 143 -0.32 -10.28 5.59
C TRP A 143 -1.63 -11.07 5.52
N ASN A 144 -1.93 -11.69 4.37
CA ASN A 144 -3.20 -12.36 4.11
C ASN A 144 -4.41 -11.41 4.18
N GLU A 145 -4.21 -10.14 3.79
CA GLU A 145 -5.25 -9.11 3.79
C GLU A 145 -6.14 -9.26 2.54
N SER A 146 -7.35 -9.80 2.70
CA SER A 146 -8.29 -10.07 1.61
C SER A 146 -8.73 -8.82 0.84
N THR A 147 -8.70 -7.64 1.47
CA THR A 147 -9.04 -6.36 0.84
C THR A 147 -8.11 -5.98 -0.33
N TYR A 148 -6.90 -6.54 -0.40
CA TYR A 148 -6.00 -6.31 -1.55
C TYR A 148 -6.12 -7.37 -2.65
N ARG A 149 -6.93 -8.41 -2.45
CA ARG A 149 -7.02 -9.56 -3.36
C ARG A 149 -7.64 -9.13 -4.69
N GLY A 150 -7.02 -9.57 -5.79
CA GLY A 150 -7.51 -9.33 -7.15
C GLY A 150 -7.28 -7.91 -7.68
N LEU A 151 -6.67 -7.01 -6.90
CA LEU A 151 -6.36 -5.66 -7.37
C LEU A 151 -5.29 -5.65 -8.46
N THR A 152 -5.54 -4.88 -9.51
CA THR A 152 -4.60 -4.69 -10.61
C THR A 152 -3.61 -3.60 -10.26
N GLY A 153 -2.31 -3.93 -10.31
CA GLY A 153 -1.26 -2.98 -10.02
C GLY A 153 -1.07 -1.94 -11.10
N ARG A 154 -1.37 -0.68 -10.74
CA ARG A 154 -1.07 0.53 -11.51
C ARG A 154 -0.12 1.44 -10.73
N ILE A 155 0.42 2.43 -11.43
CA ILE A 155 1.32 3.44 -10.87
C ILE A 155 0.59 4.78 -10.93
N MET A 156 0.50 5.48 -9.81
CA MET A 156 -0.05 6.83 -9.72
C MET A 156 1.05 7.81 -9.31
N ILE A 157 0.97 9.02 -9.83
CA ILE A 157 1.85 10.13 -9.46
C ILE A 157 0.99 11.29 -8.99
N GLU A 158 1.30 11.83 -7.82
CA GLU A 158 0.63 12.95 -7.18
C GLU A 158 1.67 13.97 -6.68
N PRO A 159 1.28 15.22 -6.39
CA PRO A 159 2.17 16.18 -5.76
C PRO A 159 2.72 15.66 -4.44
N TRP A 160 3.94 16.08 -4.12
CA TRP A 160 4.44 15.92 -2.76
C TRP A 160 3.79 16.97 -1.85
N LEU A 161 2.77 16.55 -1.11
CA LEU A 161 2.11 17.39 -0.10
C LEU A 161 3.09 17.77 1.01
N GLY A 162 3.18 19.06 1.33
CA GLY A 162 4.22 19.64 2.20
C GLY A 162 5.54 19.93 1.46
N GLY A 163 5.78 19.33 0.29
CA GLY A 163 7.00 19.53 -0.49
C GLY A 163 8.29 19.07 0.23
N PRO A 164 9.46 19.32 -0.38
CA PRO A 164 10.75 18.91 0.18
C PRO A 164 11.13 19.60 1.49
N GLU A 165 10.66 20.84 1.69
CA GLU A 165 11.05 21.68 2.83
C GLU A 165 9.92 21.95 3.82
N GLY A 166 8.69 21.53 3.52
CA GLY A 166 7.53 21.86 4.36
C GLY A 166 7.10 20.74 5.29
N ASP A 167 6.28 21.14 6.25
CA ASP A 167 5.62 20.25 7.20
C ASP A 167 4.27 19.79 6.65
N LEU A 168 3.85 18.58 7.03
CA LEU A 168 2.55 18.02 6.68
C LEU A 168 1.93 17.43 7.95
N HIS A 169 0.86 18.05 8.42
CA HIS A 169 0.10 17.52 9.55
C HIS A 169 -0.68 16.27 9.12
N ASP A 170 -0.30 15.12 9.70
CA ASP A 170 -1.01 13.83 9.54
C ASP A 170 -2.05 13.68 10.66
N ILE A 171 -3.33 13.70 10.28
CA ILE A 171 -4.47 13.53 11.20
C ILE A 171 -5.13 12.17 10.93
N LYS A 172 -5.32 11.37 11.99
CA LYS A 172 -5.98 10.06 11.92
C LYS A 172 -7.32 10.09 12.65
N ILE A 173 -8.39 9.85 11.90
CA ILE A 173 -9.76 9.76 12.43
C ILE A 173 -10.07 8.28 12.67
N PHE A 174 -10.34 7.91 13.93
CA PHE A 174 -10.80 6.58 14.31
C PHE A 174 -12.31 6.62 14.47
N VAL A 175 -13.01 5.78 13.69
CA VAL A 175 -14.48 5.66 13.74
C VAL A 175 -14.80 4.39 14.53
N ASN A 176 -15.64 4.55 15.56
CA ASN A 176 -16.07 3.46 16.45
C ASN A 176 -17.36 2.81 15.93
#